data_AF-A0A2J4P9W9-F1
#
_entry.id   AF-A0A2J4P9W9-F1
#
_cell.length_a   1.000
_cell.length_b   1.000
_cell.length_c   1.000
_cell.angle_alpha   90.00
_cell.angle_beta   90.00
_cell.angle_gamma   90.00
#
_symmetry.space_group_name_H-M   'P 1'
#
loop_
_entity.id
_entity.type
_entity.pdbx_description
1 polymer ?
#
loop_
_entity_poly.entity_id
_entity_poly.type
_entity_poly.pdbx_seq_one_letter_code
_entity_poly.pdbx_strand_id
1 'polypeptide(L)' 'TEQRRLGRDIRMSAIYAALHVQGVQRVELREPLADVVLDKTQAAYCTKASVIIGGSDE' A
#
# COMPACT_ATOMS: atom_id res chain seq x y z
N THR A 1 3.55 -14.82 -1.67
CA THR A 1 4.78 -14.23 -1.11
C THR A 1 5.65 -13.52 -2.17
N GLU A 2 5.08 -13.06 -3.30
CA GLU A 2 5.83 -12.46 -4.42
C GLU A 2 6.44 -11.07 -4.20
N GLN A 3 6.03 -10.36 -3.14
CA GLN A 3 6.53 -9.00 -2.83
C GLN A 3 7.92 -9.00 -2.16
N ARG A 4 8.46 -10.16 -1.77
CA ARG A 4 9.86 -10.32 -1.33
C ARG A 4 10.80 -10.52 -2.53
N ARG A 5 10.82 -9.57 -3.46
CA ARG A 5 11.86 -9.50 -4.50
C ARG A 5 12.72 -8.27 -4.21
N LEU A 6 14.04 -8.45 -4.21
CA LEU A 6 15.02 -7.39 -4.01
C LEU A 6 14.80 -6.26 -5.04
N GLY A 7 14.96 -5.00 -4.60
CA GLY A 7 14.91 -3.82 -5.46
C GLY A 7 13.55 -3.47 -6.05
N ARG A 8 12.43 -3.90 -5.44
CA ARG A 8 11.09 -3.41 -5.79
C ARG A 8 10.65 -2.34 -4.81
N ASP A 9 10.56 -1.12 -5.31
CA ASP A 9 10.00 -0.01 -4.55
C ASP A 9 8.55 -0.28 -4.14
N ILE A 10 8.18 0.16 -2.95
CA ILE A 10 6.80 0.18 -2.51
C ILE A 10 6.24 1.56 -2.82
N ARG A 11 5.38 1.63 -3.83
CA ARG A 11 4.79 2.88 -4.31
C ARG A 11 3.42 3.11 -3.70
N MET A 12 3.17 4.32 -3.18
CA MET A 12 1.86 4.72 -2.65
C MET A 12 0.77 4.55 -3.70
N SER A 13 1.07 4.88 -4.97
CA SER A 13 0.13 4.71 -6.09
C SER A 13 -0.33 3.26 -6.27
N ALA A 14 0.57 2.30 -6.09
CA ALA A 14 0.23 0.88 -6.16
C ALA A 14 -0.68 0.45 -5.00
N ILE A 15 -0.45 0.99 -3.79
CA ILE A 15 -1.31 0.72 -2.63
C ILE A 15 -2.69 1.35 -2.84
N TYR A 16 -2.76 2.60 -3.30
CA TYR A 16 -4.03 3.25 -3.64
C TYR A 16 -4.80 2.48 -4.71
N ALA A 17 -4.13 2.01 -5.77
CA ALA A 17 -4.76 1.23 -6.82
C ALA A 17 -5.29 -0.12 -6.29
N ALA A 18 -4.55 -0.78 -5.41
CA ALA A 18 -4.97 -2.03 -4.80
C ALA A 18 -6.18 -1.86 -3.85
N LEU A 19 -6.32 -0.71 -3.21
CA LEU A 19 -7.42 -0.41 -2.29
C LEU A 19 -8.65 0.19 -2.99
N HIS A 20 -8.50 0.87 -4.13
CA HIS A 20 -9.61 1.39 -4.95
C HIS A 20 -10.20 0.30 -5.85
N VAL A 21 -10.88 -0.66 -5.22
CA VAL A 21 -11.69 -1.66 -5.93
C VAL A 21 -13.10 -1.14 -6.19
N GLN A 22 -13.89 -1.89 -6.97
CA GLN A 22 -15.30 -1.54 -7.22
C GLN A 22 -16.06 -1.32 -5.91
N GLY A 23 -16.78 -0.19 -5.82
CA GLY A 23 -17.54 0.20 -4.63
C GLY A 23 -16.76 1.03 -3.60
N VAL A 24 -15.44 1.21 -3.76
CA VAL A 24 -14.64 2.11 -2.91
C VAL A 24 -14.57 3.50 -3.53
N GLN A 25 -15.20 4.48 -2.89
CA GLN A 25 -15.20 5.87 -3.37
C GLN A 25 -13.90 6.61 -2.99
N ARG A 26 -13.38 6.37 -1.79
CA ARG A 26 -12.21 7.08 -1.26
C ARG A 26 -11.38 6.17 -0.38
N VAL A 27 -10.07 6.26 -0.54
CA VAL A 27 -9.07 5.62 0.33
C VAL A 27 -8.25 6.69 1.02
N GLU A 28 -8.13 6.57 2.35
CA GLU A 28 -7.18 7.37 3.14
C GLU A 28 -6.06 6.46 3.64
N LEU A 29 -4.87 6.65 3.08
CA LEU A 29 -3.69 5.88 3.45
C LEU A 29 -2.94 6.60 4.57
N ARG A 30 -2.84 5.96 5.75
CA ARG A 30 -2.07 6.50 6.89
C ARG A 30 -0.60 6.12 6.85
N GLU A 31 -0.30 4.93 6.33
CA GLU A 31 1.06 4.44 6.16
C GLU A 31 1.16 3.57 4.90
N PRO A 32 2.26 3.66 4.13
CA PRO A 32 3.38 4.60 4.28
C PRO A 32 3.01 6.03 3.85
N LEU A 33 3.63 7.04 4.49
CA LEU A 33 3.42 8.47 4.17
C LEU A 33 4.15 8.95 2.92
N ALA A 34 5.05 8.13 2.39
CA ALA A 34 5.82 8.37 1.17
C ALA A 34 6.15 7.04 0.48
N ASP A 35 6.57 7.10 -0.78
CA ASP A 35 7.12 5.94 -1.48
C ASP A 35 8.34 5.39 -0.73
N VAL A 36 8.41 4.06 -0.57
CA VAL A 36 9.59 3.38 -0.04
C VAL A 36 10.44 2.94 -1.22
N VAL A 37 11.45 3.74 -1.55
CA VAL A 37 12.42 3.44 -2.62
C VAL A 37 13.54 2.57 -2.05
N LEU A 38 13.82 1.46 -2.72
CA LEU A 38 14.81 0.48 -2.31
C LEU A 38 15.89 0.33 -3.39
N ASP A 39 17.14 0.23 -2.98
CA ASP A 39 18.19 -0.15 -3.92
C ASP A 39 18.15 -1.66 -4.24
N LYS A 40 18.97 -2.09 -5.21
CA LYS A 40 19.02 -3.48 -5.71
C LYS A 40 19.40 -4.52 -4.65
N THR A 41 19.94 -4.09 -3.51
CA THR A 41 20.36 -4.94 -2.39
C THR A 41 19.34 -4.96 -1.25
N GLN A 42 18.36 -4.07 -1.29
CA GLN A 42 17.35 -3.90 -0.25
C GLN A 42 16.04 -4.61 -0.59
N ALA A 43 15.31 -5.01 0.45
CA ALA A 43 13.95 -5.52 0.36
C ALA A 43 13.10 -4.93 1.49
N ALA A 44 11.88 -4.52 1.17
CA ALA A 44 10.90 -4.12 2.17
C ALA A 44 10.20 -5.33 2.77
N TYR A 45 9.79 -5.19 4.04
CA TYR A 45 8.96 -6.15 4.72
C TYR A 45 7.79 -5.44 5.41
N CYS A 46 6.58 -5.77 4.98
CA CYS A 46 5.37 -5.29 5.65
C CYS A 46 5.19 -6.07 6.97
N THR A 47 5.32 -5.36 8.09
CA THR A 47 5.20 -5.95 9.43
C THR A 47 3.75 -6.06 9.90
N LYS A 48 2.87 -5.17 9.41
CA LYS A 48 1.46 -5.12 9.77
C LYS A 48 0.67 -4.43 8.66
N ALA A 49 -0.55 -4.90 8.43
CA ALA A 49 -1.56 -4.21 7.63
C ALA A 49 -2.85 -4.10 8.45
N SER A 50 -3.51 -2.96 8.38
CA SER A 50 -4.81 -2.73 9.02
C SER A 50 -5.64 -1.81 8.14
N VAL A 51 -6.88 -2.21 7.88
CA VAL A 51 -7.85 -1.43 7.11
C VAL A 51 -9.12 -1.36 7.95
N ILE A 52 -9.69 -0.16 8.01
CA ILE A 52 -10.95 0.10 8.71
C ILE A 52 -11.92 0.76 7.73
N ILE A 53 -13.21 0.48 7.88
CA ILE A 53 -14.25 1.16 7.11
C ILE A 53 -14.43 2.56 7.71
N GLY A 54 -14.11 3.60 6.94
CA GLY A 54 -14.19 4.99 7.38
C GLY A 54 -15.62 5.54 7.49
N GLY A 55 -16.59 4.82 6.93
CA GLY A 55 -18.00 5.18 6.81
C GLY A 55 -18.54 4.76 5.46
N SER A 56 -19.86 4.65 5.35
CA SER A 56 -20.59 4.51 4.09
C SER A 56 -21.60 5.63 4.02
N ASP A 57 -21.69 6.28 2.87
CA ASP A 57 -22.79 7.21 2.59
C ASP A 57 -24.01 6.34 2.22
N GLU A 58 -25.04 6.36 3.06
CA GLU A 58 -26.40 5.92 2.73
C GLU A 58 -27.27 7.16 2.49
#